data_AF-A7GLD3-F1
#
_entry.id   AF-A7GLD3-F1
#
_cell.length_a   1.000
_cell.length_b   1.000
_cell.length_c   1.000
_cell.angle_alpha   90.00
_cell.angle_beta   90.00
_cell.angle_gamma   90.00
#
_symmetry.space_group_name_H-M   'P 1'
#
loop_
_entity.id
_entity.type
_entity.pdbx_description
1 polymer ?
#
loop_
_entity_poly.entity_id
_entity_poly.type
_entity_poly.pdbx_seq_one_letter_code
_entity_poly.pdbx_strand_id
1 'polypeptide(L)'
;MKKLKYLFILGIIVVVVGLFGKDKIVQKAQELRLNYLTEMKENAIIENVPFIQQLPELPRGCEVTSLAMLLQYKGVEVDKMKLASEIYRVPFEENGLHGNPYEGFVGNIYTKSEPGYGVYHQPIFKLAEKYVPEKVINLTGRDIGDVYKAISSGSPVWVIANTRFQPLDDGLFETWNTSAGKIKITYYEHSVVVVGYDQHFVYVNDPLANNPRKGVPRAQFEKAWEQMGKQAITIL
;
A
#
# COMPACT_ATOMS: atom_id res chain seq x y z
N MET A 1 -15.83 33.91 -29.43
CA MET A 1 -16.49 32.76 -28.77
C MET A 1 -15.54 31.74 -28.12
N LYS A 2 -14.36 31.43 -28.68
CA LYS A 2 -13.41 30.47 -28.05
C LYS A 2 -12.75 30.98 -26.75
N LYS A 3 -12.38 32.27 -26.67
CA LYS A 3 -11.77 32.87 -25.46
C LYS A 3 -12.68 32.86 -24.22
N LEU A 4 -14.00 32.96 -24.40
CA LEU A 4 -14.96 32.97 -23.30
C LEU A 4 -15.16 31.58 -22.67
N LYS A 5 -14.97 30.50 -23.45
CA LYS A 5 -14.96 29.12 -22.94
C LYS A 5 -13.73 28.82 -22.06
N TYR A 6 -12.57 29.39 -22.39
CA TYR A 6 -11.36 29.22 -21.58
C TYR A 6 -11.44 29.93 -20.22
N LEU A 7 -12.03 31.13 -20.16
CA LEU A 7 -12.29 31.79 -18.87
C LEU A 7 -13.28 31.02 -17.99
N PHE A 8 -14.27 30.35 -18.59
CA PHE A 8 -15.23 29.53 -17.86
C PHE A 8 -14.58 28.26 -17.29
N ILE A 9 -13.67 27.63 -18.04
CA ILE A 9 -12.89 26.47 -17.59
C ILE A 9 -11.90 26.88 -16.49
N LEU A 10 -11.20 28.03 -16.64
CA LEU A 10 -10.33 28.54 -15.58
C LEU A 10 -11.11 28.91 -14.31
N GLY A 11 -12.29 29.52 -14.46
CA GLY A 11 -13.17 29.86 -13.34
C GLY A 11 -13.63 28.61 -12.57
N ILE A 12 -13.96 27.53 -13.27
CA ILE A 12 -14.31 26.24 -12.63
C ILE A 12 -13.09 25.64 -11.92
N ILE A 13 -11.90 25.69 -12.51
CA ILE A 13 -10.65 25.21 -11.87
C ILE A 13 -10.36 26.02 -10.59
N VAL A 14 -10.50 27.34 -10.63
CA VAL A 14 -10.26 28.21 -9.45
C VAL A 14 -11.31 27.98 -8.36
N VAL A 15 -12.58 27.74 -8.73
CA VAL A 15 -13.65 27.42 -7.76
C VAL A 15 -13.47 26.01 -7.16
N VAL A 16 -12.99 25.03 -7.94
CA VAL A 16 -12.64 23.69 -7.45
C VAL A 16 -11.42 23.75 -6.51
N VAL A 17 -10.42 24.58 -6.81
CA VAL A 17 -9.26 24.84 -5.93
C VAL A 17 -9.67 25.53 -4.63
N GLY A 18 -10.72 26.36 -4.65
CA GLY A 18 -11.26 27.00 -3.44
C GLY A 18 -12.11 26.08 -2.54
N LEU A 19 -12.70 25.02 -3.10
CA LEU A 19 -13.61 24.11 -2.39
C LEU A 19 -12.94 22.81 -1.89
N PHE A 20 -11.83 22.40 -2.50
CA PHE A 20 -11.10 21.18 -2.15
C PHE A 20 -9.66 21.51 -1.78
N GLY A 21 -9.19 21.03 -0.63
CA GLY A 21 -7.79 21.17 -0.22
C GLY A 21 -6.85 20.68 -1.33
N LYS A 22 -5.76 21.43 -1.58
CA LYS A 22 -4.77 21.21 -2.66
C LYS A 22 -4.43 19.72 -2.83
N ASP A 23 -4.20 19.02 -1.72
CA ASP A 23 -3.81 17.61 -1.70
C ASP A 23 -4.86 16.67 -2.32
N LYS A 24 -6.16 16.93 -2.10
CA LYS A 24 -7.24 16.14 -2.70
C LYS A 24 -7.31 16.32 -4.21
N ILE A 25 -7.03 17.53 -4.70
CA ILE A 25 -7.04 17.83 -6.14
C ILE A 25 -5.86 17.13 -6.82
N VAL A 26 -4.68 17.20 -6.21
CA VAL A 26 -3.47 16.54 -6.73
C VAL A 26 -3.67 15.02 -6.81
N GLN A 27 -4.16 14.39 -5.73
CA GLN A 27 -4.47 12.96 -5.75
C GLN A 27 -5.48 12.60 -6.84
N LYS A 28 -6.56 13.39 -6.97
CA LYS A 28 -7.56 13.14 -8.01
C LYS A 28 -6.98 13.27 -9.41
N ALA A 29 -6.08 14.23 -9.64
CA ALA A 29 -5.39 14.39 -10.91
C ALA A 29 -4.47 13.19 -11.21
N GLN A 30 -3.76 12.66 -10.22
CA GLN A 30 -2.93 11.47 -10.37
C GLN A 30 -3.76 10.20 -10.64
N GLU A 31 -4.87 10.02 -9.93
CA GLU A 31 -5.82 8.93 -10.21
C GLU A 31 -6.38 9.01 -11.63
N LEU A 32 -6.78 10.20 -12.06
CA LEU A 32 -7.26 10.44 -13.43
C LEU A 32 -6.16 10.15 -14.45
N ARG A 33 -4.92 10.52 -14.15
CA ARG A 33 -3.75 10.22 -14.99
C ARG A 33 -3.57 8.70 -15.13
N LEU A 34 -3.61 7.95 -14.03
CA LEU A 34 -3.51 6.48 -14.06
C LEU A 34 -4.68 5.86 -14.85
N ASN A 35 -5.90 6.38 -14.67
CA ASN A 35 -7.07 5.84 -15.35
C ASN A 35 -7.11 6.15 -16.85
N TYR A 36 -6.64 7.32 -17.25
CA TYR A 36 -6.76 7.81 -18.63
C TYR A 36 -5.57 7.46 -19.50
N LEU A 37 -4.37 7.31 -18.93
CA LEU A 37 -3.15 7.06 -19.69
C LEU A 37 -2.70 5.60 -19.68
N THR A 38 -3.39 4.72 -18.95
CA THR A 38 -2.90 3.37 -18.72
C THR A 38 -3.95 2.33 -19.02
N GLU A 39 -3.74 1.63 -20.13
CA GLU A 39 -4.44 0.40 -20.44
C GLU A 39 -3.80 -0.77 -19.69
N MET A 40 -4.65 -1.67 -19.19
CA MET A 40 -4.19 -2.92 -18.58
C MET A 40 -3.72 -3.86 -19.69
N LYS A 41 -2.48 -4.33 -19.60
CA LYS A 41 -1.94 -5.33 -20.53
C LYS A 41 -2.47 -6.73 -20.16
N GLU A 42 -2.30 -7.71 -21.05
CA GLU A 42 -2.65 -9.10 -20.75
C GLU A 42 -1.75 -9.69 -19.65
N ASN A 43 -0.47 -9.33 -19.68
CA ASN A 43 0.53 -9.64 -18.68
C ASN A 43 1.53 -8.48 -18.57
N ALA A 44 2.20 -8.38 -17.42
CA ALA A 44 3.28 -7.44 -17.19
C ALA A 44 4.18 -7.93 -16.06
N ILE A 45 5.48 -7.69 -16.19
CA ILE A 45 6.47 -7.89 -15.13
C ILE A 45 7.38 -6.67 -15.10
N ILE A 46 7.60 -6.13 -13.90
CA ILE A 46 8.51 -5.01 -13.68
C ILE A 46 9.84 -5.60 -13.23
N GLU A 47 10.83 -5.42 -14.08
CA GLU A 47 12.21 -5.78 -13.81
C GLU A 47 12.86 -4.76 -12.87
N ASN A 48 13.91 -5.20 -12.15
CA ASN A 48 14.77 -4.35 -11.33
C ASN A 48 14.10 -3.62 -10.15
N VAL A 49 12.91 -4.06 -9.72
CA VAL A 49 12.40 -3.67 -8.40
C VAL A 49 13.34 -4.27 -7.34
N PRO A 50 13.97 -3.45 -6.47
CA PRO A 50 14.87 -3.95 -5.44
C PRO A 50 14.18 -5.02 -4.59
N PHE A 51 14.97 -6.02 -4.17
CA PHE A 51 14.50 -7.07 -3.28
C PHE A 51 15.17 -6.92 -1.93
N ILE A 52 14.37 -6.72 -0.89
CA ILE A 52 14.85 -6.48 0.46
C ILE A 52 14.11 -7.43 1.39
N GLN A 53 14.85 -8.22 2.15
CA GLN A 53 14.28 -9.06 3.20
C GLN A 53 14.08 -8.21 4.46
N GLN A 54 13.03 -8.47 5.23
CA GLN A 54 12.81 -7.75 6.50
C GLN A 54 13.71 -8.28 7.63
N LEU A 55 14.03 -9.57 7.59
CA LEU A 55 14.85 -10.26 8.59
C LEU A 55 16.35 -10.08 8.33
N PRO A 56 17.18 -10.20 9.39
CA PRO A 56 16.82 -10.46 10.79
C PRO A 56 16.30 -9.25 11.59
N GLU A 57 16.47 -8.03 11.08
CA GLU A 57 16.36 -6.80 11.87
C GLU A 57 14.92 -6.41 12.23
N LEU A 58 13.94 -6.74 11.38
CA LEU A 58 12.54 -6.36 11.57
C LEU A 58 11.61 -7.59 11.52
N PRO A 59 11.40 -8.30 12.65
CA PRO A 59 10.48 -9.44 12.71
C PRO A 59 9.02 -9.12 12.37
N ARG A 60 8.61 -7.84 12.40
CA ARG A 60 7.29 -7.35 11.96
C ARG A 60 7.42 -6.18 10.97
N GLY A 61 8.44 -6.18 10.11
CA GLY A 61 8.72 -5.06 9.22
C GLY A 61 8.26 -5.23 7.77
N CYS A 62 7.27 -6.08 7.49
CA CYS A 62 6.88 -6.40 6.12
C CYS A 62 6.42 -5.14 5.35
N GLU A 63 5.72 -4.23 6.01
CA GLU A 63 5.13 -3.01 5.43
C GLU A 63 6.19 -1.98 5.09
N VAL A 64 7.07 -1.67 6.05
CA VAL A 64 8.16 -0.70 5.87
C VAL A 64 9.25 -1.24 4.95
N THR A 65 9.48 -2.55 4.93
CA THR A 65 10.43 -3.18 3.99
C THR A 65 9.85 -3.17 2.57
N SER A 66 8.55 -3.44 2.41
CA SER A 66 7.87 -3.30 1.13
C SER A 66 7.87 -1.85 0.64
N LEU A 67 7.67 -0.88 1.54
CA LEU A 67 7.80 0.54 1.21
C LEU A 67 9.22 0.92 0.79
N ALA A 68 10.26 0.36 1.45
CA ALA A 68 11.65 0.57 1.05
C ALA A 68 11.90 0.11 -0.40
N MET A 69 11.42 -1.08 -0.77
CA MET A 69 11.51 -1.57 -2.16
C MET A 69 10.84 -0.62 -3.15
N LEU A 70 9.66 -0.09 -2.79
CA LEU A 70 8.90 0.84 -3.63
C LEU A 70 9.61 2.19 -3.81
N LEU A 71 10.15 2.76 -2.72
CA LEU A 71 10.87 4.02 -2.72
C LEU A 71 12.21 3.92 -3.46
N GLN A 72 12.98 2.85 -3.21
CA GLN A 72 14.25 2.62 -3.91
C GLN A 72 14.06 2.41 -5.41
N TYR A 73 12.99 1.73 -5.83
CA TYR A 73 12.67 1.62 -7.25
C TYR A 73 12.45 2.98 -7.94
N LYS A 74 12.03 4.00 -7.17
CA LYS A 74 11.86 5.38 -7.64
C LYS A 74 13.11 6.25 -7.40
N GLY A 75 14.24 5.63 -7.08
CA GLY A 75 15.53 6.31 -6.91
C GLY A 75 15.68 7.03 -5.57
N VAL A 76 14.84 6.74 -4.58
CA VAL A 76 14.97 7.31 -3.23
C VAL A 76 15.96 6.46 -2.43
N GLU A 77 17.02 7.08 -1.95
CA GLU A 77 18.02 6.44 -1.08
C GLU A 77 17.51 6.36 0.37
N VAL A 78 16.78 5.30 0.69
CA VAL A 78 16.28 5.01 2.04
C VAL A 78 16.23 3.50 2.29
N ASP A 79 16.47 3.08 3.53
CA ASP A 79 16.39 1.67 3.93
C ASP A 79 15.20 1.37 4.87
N LYS A 80 14.94 0.07 5.06
CA LYS A 80 13.86 -0.42 5.92
C LYS A 80 14.01 0.02 7.39
N MET A 81 15.24 0.22 7.88
CA MET A 81 15.49 0.59 9.27
C MET A 81 15.14 2.05 9.53
N LYS A 82 15.50 2.92 8.59
CA LYS A 82 15.10 4.33 8.59
C LYS A 82 13.59 4.46 8.56
N LEU A 83 12.91 3.78 7.62
CA LEU A 83 11.45 3.78 7.55
C LEU A 83 10.80 3.18 8.81
N ALA A 84 11.36 2.10 9.36
CA ALA A 84 10.90 1.52 10.62
C ALA A 84 10.97 2.53 11.76
N SER A 85 12.00 3.38 11.84
CA SER A 85 12.12 4.41 12.87
C SER A 85 11.20 5.62 12.67
N GLU A 86 10.75 5.87 11.45
CA GLU A 86 9.95 7.04 11.09
C GLU A 86 8.45 6.77 10.95
N ILE A 87 8.06 5.51 10.81
CA ILE A 87 6.64 5.12 10.79
C ILE A 87 6.01 5.55 12.11
N TYR A 88 4.88 6.25 12.01
CA TYR A 88 4.11 6.64 13.18
C TYR A 88 3.61 5.38 13.90
N ARG A 89 3.69 5.35 15.23
CA ARG A 89 3.36 4.18 16.04
C ARG A 89 2.25 4.50 17.03
N VAL A 90 1.47 3.48 17.35
CA VAL A 90 0.47 3.48 18.41
C VAL A 90 0.76 2.33 19.37
N PRO A 91 0.41 2.46 20.67
CA PRO A 91 0.60 1.36 21.62
C PRO A 91 -0.16 0.12 21.17
N PHE A 92 0.31 -1.06 21.58
CA PHE A 92 -0.41 -2.32 21.31
C PHE A 92 -1.80 -2.31 21.97
N GLU A 93 -1.85 -1.81 23.20
CA GLU A 93 -3.07 -1.59 23.97
C GLU A 93 -2.87 -0.40 24.91
N GLU A 94 -3.91 0.43 25.05
CA GLU A 94 -3.96 1.54 26.00
C GLU A 94 -5.39 1.67 26.55
N ASN A 95 -5.53 1.72 27.88
CA ASN A 95 -6.83 1.81 28.58
C ASN A 95 -7.85 0.72 28.17
N GLY A 96 -7.39 -0.51 27.91
CA GLY A 96 -8.24 -1.63 27.50
C GLY A 96 -8.72 -1.59 26.05
N LEU A 97 -8.17 -0.68 25.23
CA LEU A 97 -8.42 -0.58 23.79
C LEU A 97 -7.14 -0.89 23.02
N HIS A 98 -7.24 -1.69 21.96
CA HIS A 98 -6.12 -1.97 21.09
C HIS A 98 -5.76 -0.77 20.22
N GLY A 99 -4.48 -0.66 19.86
CA GLY A 99 -4.03 0.27 18.84
C GLY A 99 -4.67 -0.03 17.48
N ASN A 100 -4.95 1.02 16.71
CA ASN A 100 -5.54 0.89 15.39
C ASN A 100 -4.47 0.95 14.28
N PRO A 101 -4.30 -0.11 13.45
CA PRO A 101 -3.31 -0.13 12.37
C PRO A 101 -3.57 0.91 11.28
N TYR A 102 -4.80 1.42 11.15
CA TYR A 102 -5.11 2.54 10.25
C TYR A 102 -4.59 3.89 10.80
N GLU A 103 -4.24 3.98 12.09
CA GLU A 103 -3.68 5.19 12.71
C GLU A 103 -2.16 5.18 12.73
N GLY A 104 -1.53 4.06 13.07
CA GLY A 104 -0.08 3.88 13.12
C GLY A 104 0.31 2.41 13.24
N PHE A 105 1.61 2.13 13.21
CA PHE A 105 2.14 0.80 13.49
C PHE A 105 1.83 0.41 14.93
N VAL A 106 1.13 -0.72 15.11
CA VAL A 106 0.63 -1.15 16.42
C VAL A 106 1.69 -2.00 17.14
N GLY A 107 2.21 -1.47 18.25
CA GLY A 107 3.16 -2.15 19.13
C GLY A 107 4.59 -2.20 18.56
N ASN A 108 5.31 -3.29 18.85
CA ASN A 108 6.75 -3.38 18.59
C ASN A 108 7.08 -4.00 17.23
N ILE A 109 7.79 -3.25 16.39
CA ILE A 109 8.24 -3.67 15.05
C ILE A 109 9.54 -4.51 15.07
N TYR A 110 10.38 -4.31 16.09
CA TYR A 110 11.76 -4.78 16.19
C TYR A 110 11.94 -6.14 16.88
N THR A 111 10.99 -6.55 17.73
CA THR A 111 11.12 -7.83 18.46
C THR A 111 9.79 -8.57 18.64
N LYS A 112 9.81 -9.90 18.47
CA LYS A 112 8.67 -10.78 18.77
C LYS A 112 8.44 -10.99 20.27
N SER A 113 9.40 -10.66 21.14
CA SER A 113 9.25 -10.78 22.60
C SER A 113 8.27 -9.76 23.19
N GLU A 114 7.96 -8.70 22.45
CA GLU A 114 6.98 -7.69 22.85
C GLU A 114 5.74 -7.76 21.93
N PRO A 115 4.55 -7.36 22.43
CA PRO A 115 3.34 -7.30 21.64
C PRO A 115 3.49 -6.37 20.44
N GLY A 116 2.94 -6.79 19.31
CA GLY A 116 2.97 -6.02 18.07
C GLY A 116 2.19 -6.72 16.98
N TYR A 117 1.68 -5.93 16.05
CA TYR A 117 0.85 -6.39 14.95
C TYR A 117 1.45 -5.96 13.62
N GLY A 118 1.16 -4.74 13.18
CA GLY A 118 1.51 -4.22 11.88
C GLY A 118 0.91 -2.83 11.68
N VAL A 119 0.86 -2.39 10.43
CA VAL A 119 0.33 -1.08 10.01
C VAL A 119 -0.42 -1.18 8.69
N TYR A 120 -1.50 -0.42 8.54
CA TYR A 120 -2.31 -0.40 7.32
C TYR A 120 -1.92 0.75 6.40
N HIS A 121 -2.70 0.94 5.33
CA HIS A 121 -2.30 1.81 4.24
C HIS A 121 -2.14 3.31 4.62
N GLN A 122 -2.93 3.90 5.54
CA GLN A 122 -2.87 5.36 5.76
C GLN A 122 -1.52 5.81 6.35
N PRO A 123 -0.96 5.16 7.39
CA PRO A 123 0.34 5.59 7.91
C PRO A 123 1.48 5.33 6.91
N ILE A 124 1.41 4.25 6.13
CA ILE A 124 2.36 3.96 5.05
C ILE A 124 2.28 5.01 3.95
N PHE A 125 1.07 5.40 3.54
CA PHE A 125 0.84 6.46 2.57
C PHE A 125 1.46 7.79 3.06
N LYS A 126 1.17 8.17 4.30
CA LYS A 126 1.74 9.39 4.92
C LYS A 126 3.26 9.34 4.98
N LEU A 127 3.85 8.18 5.29
CA LEU A 127 5.29 8.02 5.32
C LEU A 127 5.88 8.14 3.90
N ALA A 128 5.30 7.49 2.90
CA ALA A 128 5.72 7.59 1.51
C ALA A 128 5.69 9.03 0.99
N GLU A 129 4.63 9.79 1.29
CA GLU A 129 4.50 11.21 0.88
C GLU A 129 5.57 12.12 1.49
N LYS A 130 6.19 11.75 2.63
CA LYS A 130 7.34 12.51 3.15
C LYS A 130 8.57 12.43 2.25
N TYR A 131 8.73 11.31 1.53
CA TYR A 131 9.87 11.05 0.67
C TYR A 131 9.65 11.48 -0.77
N VAL A 132 8.43 11.29 -1.28
CA VAL A 132 8.05 11.63 -2.66
C VAL A 132 6.71 12.37 -2.68
N PRO A 133 6.68 13.63 -2.22
CA PRO A 133 5.45 14.41 -2.13
C PRO A 133 4.75 14.50 -3.48
N GLU A 134 3.41 14.42 -3.48
CA GLU A 134 2.60 14.57 -4.69
C GLU A 134 2.95 13.55 -5.78
N LYS A 135 3.48 12.37 -5.41
CA LYS A 135 3.75 11.24 -6.32
C LYS A 135 3.15 9.92 -5.84
N VAL A 136 2.70 9.84 -4.58
CA VAL A 136 2.08 8.63 -4.03
C VAL A 136 0.60 8.62 -4.38
N ILE A 137 0.11 7.48 -4.88
CA ILE A 137 -1.31 7.24 -5.12
C ILE A 137 -1.78 6.17 -4.15
N ASN A 138 -2.84 6.48 -3.41
CA ASN A 138 -3.56 5.49 -2.62
C ASN A 138 -4.60 4.79 -3.51
N LEU A 139 -4.35 3.53 -3.84
CA LEU A 139 -5.27 2.68 -4.62
C LEU A 139 -6.23 1.88 -3.72
N THR A 140 -6.23 2.15 -2.41
CA THR A 140 -7.05 1.38 -1.46
C THR A 140 -8.54 1.48 -1.78
N GLY A 141 -9.22 0.33 -1.80
CA GLY A 141 -10.64 0.24 -2.10
C GLY A 141 -10.98 0.23 -3.59
N ARG A 142 -10.00 0.41 -4.48
CA ARG A 142 -10.18 0.28 -5.94
C ARG A 142 -10.25 -1.18 -6.36
N ASP A 143 -10.58 -1.42 -7.63
CA ASP A 143 -10.59 -2.77 -8.19
C ASP A 143 -9.17 -3.27 -8.48
N ILE A 144 -8.97 -4.59 -8.48
CA ILE A 144 -7.66 -5.19 -8.78
C ILE A 144 -7.13 -4.76 -10.17
N GLY A 145 -8.03 -4.51 -11.13
CA GLY A 145 -7.64 -4.00 -12.44
C GLY A 145 -6.85 -2.69 -12.37
N ASP A 146 -7.08 -1.83 -11.38
CA ASP A 146 -6.32 -0.59 -11.22
C ASP A 146 -4.91 -0.83 -10.65
N VAL A 147 -4.75 -1.85 -9.80
CA VAL A 147 -3.42 -2.36 -9.39
C VAL A 147 -2.67 -2.84 -10.63
N TYR A 148 -3.30 -3.66 -11.47
CA TYR A 148 -2.69 -4.20 -12.68
C TYR A 148 -2.38 -3.14 -13.74
N LYS A 149 -3.19 -2.09 -13.87
CA LYS A 149 -2.83 -0.92 -14.69
C LYS A 149 -1.55 -0.27 -14.18
N ALA A 150 -1.44 0.00 -12.87
CA ALA A 150 -0.21 0.55 -12.30
C ALA A 150 1.00 -0.33 -12.64
N ILE A 151 0.88 -1.65 -12.48
CA ILE A 151 1.93 -2.59 -12.89
C ILE A 151 2.24 -2.51 -14.39
N SER A 152 1.22 -2.49 -15.27
CA SER A 152 1.39 -2.36 -16.73
C SER A 152 2.08 -1.08 -17.17
N SER A 153 1.95 -0.01 -16.38
CA SER A 153 2.65 1.27 -16.56
C SER A 153 4.08 1.30 -16.01
N GLY A 154 4.55 0.22 -15.39
CA GLY A 154 5.89 0.15 -14.78
C GLY A 154 5.94 0.72 -13.37
N SER A 155 4.82 0.81 -12.66
CA SER A 155 4.79 1.23 -11.25
C SER A 155 4.42 0.04 -10.36
N PRO A 156 5.37 -0.49 -9.55
CA PRO A 156 5.09 -1.57 -8.61
C PRO A 156 4.10 -1.09 -7.54
N VAL A 157 3.38 -2.01 -6.90
CA VAL A 157 2.30 -1.68 -5.96
C VAL A 157 2.53 -2.36 -4.63
N TRP A 158 2.66 -1.57 -3.57
CA TRP A 158 2.62 -2.03 -2.18
C TRP A 158 1.19 -2.44 -1.81
N VAL A 159 0.99 -3.58 -1.15
CA VAL A 159 -0.33 -4.06 -0.72
C VAL A 159 -0.31 -4.74 0.64
N ILE A 160 -1.46 -4.75 1.33
CA ILE A 160 -1.72 -5.69 2.43
C ILE A 160 -2.46 -6.91 1.86
N ALA A 161 -1.93 -8.09 2.16
CA ALA A 161 -2.55 -9.38 1.91
C ALA A 161 -2.43 -10.23 3.19
N ASN A 162 -2.27 -11.54 3.05
CA ASN A 162 -1.91 -12.41 4.15
C ASN A 162 -0.79 -13.36 3.72
N THR A 163 -0.07 -13.94 4.68
CA THR A 163 1.09 -14.80 4.43
C THR A 163 0.79 -16.06 3.61
N ARG A 164 -0.48 -16.49 3.49
CA ARG A 164 -0.89 -17.63 2.65
C ARG A 164 -1.25 -17.24 1.21
N PHE A 165 -1.43 -15.95 0.92
CA PHE A 165 -1.87 -15.44 -0.39
C PHE A 165 -3.15 -16.11 -0.93
N GLN A 166 -4.04 -16.50 -0.03
CA GLN A 166 -5.34 -17.09 -0.33
C GLN A 166 -6.35 -16.69 0.76
N PRO A 167 -7.67 -16.81 0.52
CA PRO A 167 -8.67 -16.54 1.54
C PRO A 167 -8.42 -17.36 2.81
N LEU A 168 -8.60 -16.72 3.96
CA LEU A 168 -8.54 -17.32 5.27
C LEU A 168 -9.95 -17.61 5.79
N ASP A 169 -10.08 -18.65 6.59
CA ASP A 169 -11.32 -18.94 7.30
C ASP A 169 -11.62 -17.86 8.35
N ASP A 170 -12.90 -17.60 8.61
CA ASP A 170 -13.32 -16.56 9.57
C ASP A 170 -12.78 -16.77 10.99
N GLY A 171 -12.53 -18.02 11.40
CA GLY A 171 -11.93 -18.35 12.69
C GLY A 171 -10.46 -17.99 12.83
N LEU A 172 -9.78 -17.56 11.75
CA LEU A 172 -8.40 -17.07 11.77
C LEU A 172 -8.33 -15.54 11.96
N PHE A 173 -9.46 -14.91 12.21
CA PHE A 173 -9.56 -13.49 12.50
C PHE A 173 -10.07 -13.27 13.92
N GLU A 174 -9.63 -12.16 14.51
CA GLU A 174 -10.14 -11.66 15.78
C GLU A 174 -10.65 -10.23 15.62
N THR A 175 -11.59 -9.86 16.50
CA THR A 175 -12.11 -8.49 16.53
C THR A 175 -11.44 -7.72 17.65
N TRP A 176 -10.76 -6.64 17.31
CA TRP A 176 -10.21 -5.69 18.26
C TRP A 176 -11.18 -4.54 18.47
N ASN A 177 -11.33 -4.13 19.73
CA ASN A 177 -11.95 -2.85 20.06
C ASN A 177 -10.84 -1.78 20.10
N THR A 178 -10.96 -0.74 19.28
CA THR A 178 -10.04 0.40 19.25
C THR A 178 -10.77 1.68 19.61
N SER A 179 -10.03 2.78 19.83
CA SER A 179 -10.58 4.13 19.99
C SER A 179 -11.48 4.58 18.83
N ALA A 180 -11.23 4.09 17.61
CA ALA A 180 -11.99 4.40 16.40
C ALA A 180 -13.12 3.38 16.10
N GLY A 181 -13.36 2.42 16.99
CA GLY A 181 -14.35 1.37 16.82
C GLY A 181 -13.76 -0.02 16.61
N LYS A 182 -14.61 -0.97 16.21
CA LYS A 182 -14.22 -2.38 16.03
C LYS A 182 -13.53 -2.59 14.69
N ILE A 183 -12.43 -3.34 14.71
CA ILE A 183 -11.72 -3.78 13.50
C ILE A 183 -11.51 -5.29 13.56
N LYS A 184 -11.54 -5.95 12.41
CA LYS A 184 -11.23 -7.38 12.27
C LYS A 184 -9.79 -7.51 11.80
N ILE A 185 -8.94 -8.21 12.55
CA ILE A 185 -7.53 -8.41 12.24
C ILE A 185 -7.22 -9.91 12.16
N THR A 186 -6.09 -10.25 11.57
CA THR A 186 -5.53 -11.61 11.59
C THR A 186 -4.02 -11.52 11.74
N TYR A 187 -3.41 -12.39 12.56
CA TYR A 187 -1.94 -12.48 12.66
C TYR A 187 -1.28 -13.10 11.42
N TYR A 188 -2.07 -13.49 10.42
CA TYR A 188 -1.58 -13.80 9.08
C TYR A 188 -1.40 -12.56 8.21
N GLU A 189 -1.72 -11.35 8.70
CA GLU A 189 -1.45 -10.08 8.01
C GLU A 189 -0.03 -10.08 7.45
N HIS A 190 0.09 -9.60 6.21
CA HIS A 190 1.37 -9.49 5.54
C HIS A 190 1.35 -8.41 4.47
N SER A 191 2.47 -7.71 4.31
CA SER A 191 2.68 -6.77 3.23
C SER A 191 3.73 -7.26 2.24
N VAL A 192 3.44 -7.03 0.96
CA VAL A 192 4.33 -7.34 -0.16
C VAL A 192 4.30 -6.24 -1.22
N VAL A 193 5.24 -6.28 -2.17
CA VAL A 193 5.17 -5.46 -3.38
C VAL A 193 4.78 -6.34 -4.56
N VAL A 194 3.64 -6.04 -5.19
CA VAL A 194 3.27 -6.61 -6.48
C VAL A 194 4.17 -6.01 -7.55
N VAL A 195 4.83 -6.87 -8.32
CA VAL A 195 5.77 -6.49 -9.38
C VAL A 195 5.39 -7.07 -10.73
N GLY A 196 4.39 -7.93 -10.81
CA GLY A 196 3.91 -8.47 -12.07
C GLY A 196 2.63 -9.27 -11.96
N TYR A 197 2.06 -9.61 -13.10
CA TYR A 197 0.95 -10.54 -13.23
C TYR A 197 0.88 -11.13 -14.65
N ASP A 198 0.25 -12.29 -14.75
CA ASP A 198 -0.22 -12.87 -16.01
C ASP A 198 -1.64 -13.46 -15.80
N GLN A 199 -2.10 -14.32 -16.70
CA GLN A 199 -3.42 -14.94 -16.60
C GLN A 199 -3.59 -15.86 -15.37
N HIS A 200 -2.50 -16.40 -14.83
CA HIS A 200 -2.52 -17.44 -13.80
C HIS A 200 -1.88 -17.00 -12.48
N PHE A 201 -0.91 -16.10 -12.52
CA PHE A 201 -0.11 -15.70 -11.37
C PHE A 201 -0.07 -14.19 -11.17
N VAL A 202 0.08 -13.81 -9.90
CA VAL A 202 0.63 -12.52 -9.50
C VAL A 202 2.05 -12.76 -9.01
N TYR A 203 2.98 -11.88 -9.39
CA TYR A 203 4.37 -11.96 -8.96
C TYR A 203 4.62 -10.89 -7.90
N VAL A 204 5.13 -11.31 -6.75
CA VAL A 204 5.38 -10.43 -5.61
C VAL A 204 6.83 -10.48 -5.14
N ASN A 205 7.37 -9.33 -4.75
CA ASN A 205 8.53 -9.26 -3.87
C ASN A 205 8.03 -9.34 -2.44
N ASP A 206 8.22 -10.52 -1.85
CA ASP A 206 7.81 -10.87 -0.49
C ASP A 206 9.01 -10.68 0.47
N PRO A 207 8.95 -9.76 1.45
CA PRO A 207 10.08 -9.47 2.33
C PRO A 207 10.43 -10.61 3.30
N LEU A 208 9.61 -11.66 3.39
CA LEU A 208 9.92 -12.91 4.10
C LEU A 208 10.43 -14.03 3.19
N ALA A 209 10.38 -13.86 1.87
CA ALA A 209 10.91 -14.84 0.93
C ALA A 209 12.44 -14.73 0.82
N ASN A 210 13.06 -15.74 0.20
CA ASN A 210 14.50 -15.75 -0.08
C ASN A 210 14.85 -15.18 -1.46
N ASN A 211 13.88 -15.08 -2.37
CA ASN A 211 14.07 -14.66 -3.75
C ASN A 211 12.97 -13.69 -4.19
N PRO A 212 13.27 -12.75 -5.11
CA PRO A 212 12.27 -11.86 -5.68
C PRO A 212 11.27 -12.59 -6.58
N ARG A 213 10.17 -11.90 -6.92
CA ARG A 213 9.18 -12.32 -7.92
C ARG A 213 8.59 -13.71 -7.64
N LYS A 214 8.19 -13.95 -6.40
CA LYS A 214 7.44 -15.15 -6.01
C LYS A 214 6.09 -15.14 -6.73
N GLY A 215 5.83 -16.14 -7.55
CA GLY A 215 4.53 -16.35 -8.18
C GLY A 215 3.52 -16.91 -7.18
N VAL A 216 2.35 -16.29 -7.11
CA VAL A 216 1.20 -16.76 -6.30
C VAL A 216 -0.04 -16.89 -7.20
N PRO A 217 -0.90 -17.93 -7.01
CA PRO A 217 -2.06 -18.11 -7.85
C PRO A 217 -2.97 -16.87 -7.85
N ARG A 218 -3.17 -16.28 -9.02
CA ARG A 218 -3.81 -14.98 -9.20
C ARG A 218 -5.17 -14.91 -8.53
N ALA A 219 -6.06 -15.86 -8.85
CA ALA A 219 -7.41 -15.88 -8.29
C ALA A 219 -7.45 -16.00 -6.75
N GLN A 220 -6.44 -16.64 -6.14
CA GLN A 220 -6.35 -16.74 -4.68
C GLN A 220 -5.81 -15.46 -4.07
N PHE A 221 -4.77 -14.89 -4.68
CA PHE A 221 -4.20 -13.62 -4.27
C PHE A 221 -5.22 -12.48 -4.31
N GLU A 222 -5.99 -12.38 -5.41
CA GLU A 222 -7.03 -11.37 -5.57
C GLU A 222 -8.02 -11.43 -4.40
N LYS A 223 -8.59 -12.60 -4.11
CA LYS A 223 -9.53 -12.77 -3.01
C LYS A 223 -8.90 -12.52 -1.63
N ALA A 224 -7.64 -12.90 -1.43
CA ALA A 224 -6.91 -12.64 -0.19
C ALA A 224 -6.71 -11.14 0.04
N TRP A 225 -6.31 -10.41 -1.00
CA TRP A 225 -6.16 -8.95 -0.97
C TRP A 225 -7.50 -8.25 -0.72
N GLU A 226 -8.59 -8.72 -1.35
CA GLU A 226 -9.93 -8.20 -1.09
C GLU A 226 -10.37 -8.46 0.36
N GLN A 227 -10.14 -9.67 0.87
CA GLN A 227 -10.45 -10.02 2.27
C GLN A 227 -9.70 -9.15 3.28
N MET A 228 -8.49 -8.69 2.93
CA MET A 228 -7.66 -7.80 3.76
C MET A 228 -7.94 -6.31 3.51
N GLY A 229 -9.04 -5.98 2.84
CA GLY A 229 -9.56 -4.61 2.71
C GLY A 229 -9.08 -3.85 1.47
N LYS A 230 -8.64 -4.56 0.41
CA LYS A 230 -8.22 -3.96 -0.87
C LYS A 230 -7.16 -2.86 -0.71
N GLN A 231 -6.24 -3.03 0.23
CA GLN A 231 -5.26 -1.99 0.59
C GLN A 231 -4.10 -1.96 -0.42
N ALA A 232 -3.84 -0.80 -1.01
CA ALA A 232 -2.83 -0.67 -2.06
C ALA A 232 -2.27 0.74 -2.18
N ILE A 233 -0.97 0.86 -2.42
CA ILE A 233 -0.25 2.12 -2.62
C ILE A 233 0.75 1.94 -3.78
N THR A 234 0.83 2.94 -4.66
CA THR A 234 1.86 3.02 -5.71
C THR A 234 2.52 4.38 -5.70
N ILE A 235 3.68 4.49 -6.34
CA ILE A 235 4.35 5.76 -6.61
C ILE A 235 4.47 5.92 -8.12
N LEU A 236 4.13 7.09 -8.67
CA LEU A 236 4.32 7.41 -10.09
C LEU A 236 5.73 7.91 -10.38
#